data_AF-A0A7J8SGX9-F1
#
_entry.id   AF-A0A7J8SGX9-F1
#
_cell.length_a   1.000
_cell.length_b   1.000
_cell.length_c   1.000
_cell.angle_alpha   90.00
_cell.angle_beta   90.00
_cell.angle_gamma   90.00
#
_symmetry.space_group_name_H-M   'P 1'
#
loop_
_entity.id
_entity.type
_entity.pdbx_description
1 polymer ?
#
loop_
_entity_poly.entity_id
_entity_poly.type
_entity_poly.pdbx_seq_one_letter_code
_entity_poly.pdbx_strand_id
1 'polypeptide(L)'
;IALWNCSSIIKKFPDKVEFSKLNTLFLEGGRKRNRDFLVVFGTFFEEMKALQVLLLQCVSFPLKGFPSLPNLKTLWCHNCMLKNFSSSLTNMRSLEILALIGTEIDEISEELVKLSALQYIRLNLLR
;
A
#
# COMPACT_ATOMS: atom_id res chain seq x y z
N ILE A 1 9.73 8.60 6.79
CA ILE A 1 9.49 8.01 8.14
C ILE A 1 9.39 6.52 7.97
N ALA A 2 9.99 5.74 8.87
CA ALA A 2 9.89 4.29 8.85
C ALA A 2 9.27 3.82 10.17
N LEU A 3 8.13 3.14 10.10
CA LEU A 3 7.39 2.64 11.26
C LEU A 3 7.48 1.11 11.25
N TRP A 4 8.35 0.58 12.11
CA TRP A 4 8.71 -0.83 12.16
C TRP A 4 7.97 -1.52 13.31
N ASN A 5 7.57 -2.77 13.10
CA ASN A 5 6.99 -3.65 14.12
C ASN A 5 5.76 -3.05 14.84
N CYS A 6 4.97 -2.23 14.13
CA CYS A 6 3.84 -1.52 14.72
C CYS A 6 2.79 -2.46 15.32
N SER A 7 2.59 -3.66 14.76
CA SER A 7 1.59 -4.59 15.26
C SER A 7 1.87 -5.14 16.67
N SER A 8 3.12 -5.07 17.14
CA SER A 8 3.48 -5.50 18.50
C SER A 8 3.06 -4.50 19.58
N ILE A 9 2.86 -3.23 19.20
CA ILE A 9 2.56 -2.10 20.11
C ILE A 9 1.18 -1.50 19.81
N ILE A 10 0.76 -1.50 18.54
CA ILE A 10 -0.39 -0.80 18.00
C ILE A 10 -1.33 -1.82 17.36
N LYS A 11 -2.40 -2.20 18.08
CA LYS A 11 -3.46 -3.09 17.56
C LYS A 11 -4.41 -2.37 16.57
N LYS A 12 -4.50 -1.04 16.66
CA LYS A 12 -5.27 -0.18 15.75
C LYS A 12 -4.39 1.00 15.37
N PHE A 13 -3.97 1.03 14.11
CA PHE A 13 -3.16 2.13 13.59
C PHE A 13 -3.96 3.44 13.67
N PRO A 14 -3.33 4.59 13.99
CA PRO A 14 -4.04 5.86 14.08
C PRO A 14 -4.74 6.16 12.76
N ASP A 15 -5.91 6.77 12.83
CA ASP A 15 -6.69 7.15 11.67
C ASP A 15 -6.61 8.67 11.50
N LYS A 16 -6.53 9.15 10.25
CA LYS A 16 -6.41 10.58 9.91
C LYS A 16 -5.24 11.30 10.60
N VAL A 17 -4.03 10.96 10.18
CA VAL A 17 -2.81 11.64 10.62
C VAL A 17 -2.42 12.77 9.67
N GLU A 18 -1.96 13.89 10.19
CA GLU A 18 -1.59 15.05 9.39
C GLU A 18 -0.08 15.02 9.05
N PHE A 19 0.28 14.26 8.01
CA PHE A 19 1.65 14.17 7.49
C PHE A 19 1.78 14.76 6.08
N SER A 20 1.29 15.98 5.89
CA SER A 20 1.17 16.63 4.57
C SER A 20 2.48 16.80 3.80
N LYS A 21 3.61 16.88 4.50
CA LYS A 21 4.95 17.03 3.91
C LYS A 21 5.70 15.71 3.75
N LEU A 22 5.12 14.58 4.17
CA LEU A 22 5.81 13.29 4.15
C LEU A 22 5.90 12.75 2.73
N ASN A 23 7.12 12.57 2.24
CA ASN A 23 7.40 12.04 0.90
C ASN A 23 7.53 10.50 0.89
N THR A 24 8.19 9.93 1.90
CA THR A 24 8.49 8.49 1.97
C THR A 24 7.96 7.89 3.26
N LEU A 25 7.22 6.80 3.11
CA LEU A 25 6.68 6.02 4.22
C LEU A 25 7.00 4.53 4.04
N PHE A 26 7.55 3.94 5.09
CA PHE A 26 7.64 2.49 5.25
C PHE A 26 6.78 2.04 6.42
N LEU A 27 5.88 1.08 6.18
CA LEU A 27 5.07 0.42 7.20
C LEU A 27 5.37 -1.07 7.22
N GLU A 28 5.78 -1.56 8.38
CA GLU A 28 6.01 -2.99 8.60
C GLU A 28 5.12 -3.50 9.75
N GLY A 29 4.28 -4.49 9.40
CA GLY A 29 3.52 -5.27 10.36
C GLY A 29 4.35 -6.34 11.07
N GLY A 30 3.69 -7.27 11.75
CA GLY A 30 4.37 -8.23 12.61
C GLY A 30 4.94 -9.40 11.81
N ARG A 31 6.17 -9.81 12.11
CA ARG A 31 6.78 -11.04 11.56
C ARG A 31 6.43 -12.31 12.36
N LYS A 32 5.38 -12.28 13.20
CA LYS A 32 5.02 -13.45 14.03
C LYS A 32 4.52 -14.60 13.15
N ARG A 33 4.79 -15.83 13.61
CA ARG A 33 4.46 -17.12 12.96
C ARG A 33 3.00 -17.29 12.49
N ASN A 34 2.08 -16.42 12.89
CA ASN A 34 0.64 -16.52 12.62
C ASN A 34 0.08 -15.51 11.59
N ARG A 35 0.91 -14.82 10.78
CA ARG A 35 0.43 -13.80 9.82
C ARG A 35 -0.33 -12.65 10.50
N ASP A 36 0.27 -12.04 11.53
CA ASP A 36 -0.29 -10.85 12.17
C ASP A 36 -0.09 -9.61 11.27
N PHE A 37 -0.98 -9.42 10.31
CA PHE A 37 -1.00 -8.23 9.47
C PHE A 37 -1.27 -6.97 10.31
N LEU A 38 -0.54 -5.90 10.03
CA LEU A 38 -0.90 -4.57 10.52
C LEU A 38 -2.15 -4.10 9.76
N VAL A 39 -3.25 -3.92 10.49
CA VAL A 39 -4.50 -3.40 9.92
C VAL A 39 -4.40 -1.89 9.76
N VAL A 40 -4.54 -1.41 8.52
CA VAL A 40 -4.50 0.02 8.17
C VAL A 40 -5.71 0.37 7.31
N PHE A 41 -6.38 1.46 7.66
CA PHE A 41 -7.50 2.00 6.86
C PHE A 41 -6.99 3.00 5.83
N GLY A 42 -7.64 3.09 4.65
CA GLY A 42 -7.24 4.01 3.59
C GLY A 42 -7.23 5.49 4.01
N THR A 43 -8.08 5.85 4.99
CA THR A 43 -8.15 7.16 5.65
C THR A 43 -6.84 7.60 6.30
N PHE A 44 -5.95 6.66 6.65
CA PHE A 44 -4.62 6.97 7.18
C PHE A 44 -3.78 7.81 6.21
N PHE A 45 -3.97 7.63 4.90
CA PHE A 45 -3.17 8.27 3.86
C PHE A 45 -3.80 9.56 3.31
N GLU A 46 -5.02 9.92 3.74
CA GLU A 46 -5.81 11.02 3.15
C GLU A 46 -5.02 12.34 3.10
N GLU A 47 -4.32 12.69 4.17
CA GLU A 47 -3.58 13.96 4.26
C GLU A 47 -2.14 13.88 3.74
N MET A 48 -1.65 12.70 3.31
CA MET A 48 -0.27 12.52 2.83
C MET A 48 -0.10 12.96 1.37
N LYS A 49 -0.48 14.21 1.06
CA LYS A 49 -0.52 14.72 -0.32
C LYS A 49 0.85 14.76 -1.01
N ALA A 50 1.95 14.83 -0.25
CA ALA A 50 3.31 14.82 -0.78
C ALA A 50 3.92 13.40 -0.93
N LEU A 51 3.18 12.33 -0.61
CA LEU A 51 3.71 10.97 -0.59
C LEU A 51 4.05 10.49 -2.01
N GLN A 52 5.32 10.14 -2.24
CA GLN A 52 5.82 9.61 -3.50
C GLN A 52 6.29 8.16 -3.39
N VAL A 53 6.75 7.74 -2.20
CA VAL A 53 7.28 6.39 -1.99
C VAL A 53 6.57 5.73 -0.83
N LEU A 54 5.90 4.62 -1.12
CA LEU A 54 5.19 3.80 -0.14
C LEU A 54 5.68 2.36 -0.19
N LEU A 55 6.24 1.93 0.92
CA LEU A 55 6.77 0.58 1.11
C LEU A 55 5.96 -0.09 2.22
N LEU A 56 5.37 -1.24 1.92
CA LEU A 56 4.46 -1.95 2.82
C LEU A 56 4.91 -3.40 2.98
N GLN A 57 4.94 -3.87 4.22
CA GLN A 57 5.26 -5.24 4.56
C GLN A 57 4.29 -5.80 5.60
N CYS A 58 3.66 -6.94 5.33
CA CYS A 58 2.71 -7.55 6.27
C CYS A 58 1.57 -6.59 6.69
N VAL A 59 0.99 -5.86 5.74
CA VAL A 59 -0.11 -4.91 5.97
C VAL A 59 -1.41 -5.42 5.36
N SER A 60 -2.54 -5.19 6.03
CA SER A 60 -3.87 -5.49 5.50
C SER A 60 -4.74 -4.24 5.47
N PHE A 61 -5.53 -4.12 4.40
CA PHE A 61 -6.50 -3.05 4.20
C PHE A 61 -7.92 -3.64 4.25
N PRO A 62 -8.57 -3.68 5.42
CA PRO A 62 -9.94 -4.18 5.52
C PRO A 62 -10.95 -3.11 5.11
N LEU A 63 -11.96 -3.50 4.33
CA LEU A 63 -13.10 -2.65 3.90
C LEU A 63 -12.69 -1.37 3.14
N LYS A 64 -13.51 -0.91 2.17
CA LYS A 64 -13.20 0.20 1.22
C LYS A 64 -11.92 0.05 0.36
N GLY A 65 -11.00 -0.85 0.71
CA GLY A 65 -9.81 -1.19 -0.06
C GLY A 65 -8.63 -0.22 0.14
N PHE A 66 -7.60 -0.41 -0.67
CA PHE A 66 -6.40 0.43 -0.69
C PHE A 66 -6.74 1.86 -1.18
N PRO A 67 -6.17 2.95 -0.62
CA PRO A 67 -6.48 4.31 -1.07
C PRO A 67 -5.85 4.63 -2.42
N SER A 68 -6.48 5.50 -3.21
CA SER A 68 -5.86 6.04 -4.42
C SER A 68 -4.88 7.16 -4.05
N LEU A 69 -3.63 7.05 -4.52
CA LEU A 69 -2.54 7.95 -4.17
C LEU A 69 -1.96 8.58 -5.46
N PRO A 70 -2.54 9.70 -5.95
CA PRO A 70 -2.26 10.20 -7.30
C PRO A 70 -0.81 10.65 -7.53
N ASN A 71 -0.14 11.10 -6.46
CA ASN A 71 1.25 11.58 -6.51
C ASN A 71 2.29 10.46 -6.24
N LEU A 72 1.83 9.23 -6.00
CA LEU A 72 2.72 8.13 -5.67
C LEU A 72 3.50 7.69 -6.91
N LYS A 73 4.82 7.60 -6.78
CA LYS A 73 5.75 7.16 -7.81
C LYS A 73 6.20 5.71 -7.62
N THR A 74 6.32 5.28 -6.38
CA THR A 74 6.78 3.94 -6.04
C THR A 74 5.82 3.31 -5.03
N LEU A 75 5.24 2.18 -5.42
CA LEU A 75 4.51 1.30 -4.52
C LEU A 75 5.19 -0.06 -4.48
N TRP A 76 5.62 -0.45 -3.28
CA TRP A 76 6.18 -1.78 -3.04
C TRP A 76 5.42 -2.46 -1.90
N CYS A 77 4.72 -3.53 -2.22
CA CYS A 77 3.96 -4.33 -1.29
C CYS A 77 4.57 -5.73 -1.19
N HIS A 78 4.97 -6.12 0.01
CA HIS A 78 5.43 -7.46 0.32
C HIS A 78 4.50 -8.11 1.35
N ASN A 79 3.93 -9.27 0.98
CA ASN A 79 3.06 -10.06 1.84
C ASN A 79 1.92 -9.21 2.42
N CYS A 80 1.12 -8.57 1.56
CA CYS A 80 0.03 -7.67 1.97
C CYS A 80 -1.33 -8.17 1.47
N MET A 81 -2.40 -7.91 2.23
CA MET A 81 -3.77 -8.19 1.82
C MET A 81 -4.41 -6.92 1.25
N LEU A 82 -4.52 -6.86 -0.08
CA LEU A 82 -4.91 -5.67 -0.84
C LEU A 82 -6.27 -5.84 -1.51
N LYS A 83 -7.35 -5.92 -0.72
CA LYS A 83 -8.71 -6.01 -1.27
C LYS A 83 -9.07 -4.78 -2.10
N ASN A 84 -9.75 -4.99 -3.23
CA ASN A 84 -10.18 -3.94 -4.17
C ASN A 84 -9.02 -3.05 -4.68
N PHE A 85 -7.79 -3.57 -4.75
CA PHE A 85 -6.62 -2.78 -5.18
C PHE A 85 -6.78 -2.19 -6.59
N SER A 86 -7.43 -2.93 -7.48
CA SER A 86 -7.62 -2.55 -8.88
C SER A 86 -8.35 -1.22 -9.08
N SER A 87 -9.35 -0.89 -8.25
CA SER A 87 -10.07 0.39 -8.34
C SER A 87 -9.23 1.57 -7.84
N SER A 88 -8.25 1.33 -6.98
CA SER A 88 -7.33 2.35 -6.47
C SER A 88 -6.38 2.87 -7.55
N LEU A 89 -6.06 2.02 -8.54
CA LEU A 89 -5.10 2.30 -9.61
C LEU A 89 -5.58 3.36 -10.61
N THR A 90 -6.90 3.52 -10.78
CA THR A 90 -7.50 4.40 -11.82
C THR A 90 -6.92 5.82 -11.84
N ASN A 91 -6.53 6.36 -10.68
CA ASN A 91 -6.00 7.72 -10.53
C ASN A 91 -4.50 7.79 -10.18
N MET A 92 -3.76 6.68 -10.14
CA MET A 92 -2.33 6.65 -9.77
C MET A 92 -1.41 6.93 -10.97
N ARG A 93 -1.66 8.02 -11.70
CA ARG A 93 -1.00 8.32 -13.00
C ARG A 93 0.49 8.64 -12.90
N SER A 94 0.97 9.01 -11.71
CA SER A 94 2.40 9.23 -11.46
C SER A 94 3.18 7.97 -11.08
N LEU A 95 2.53 6.79 -11.03
CA LEU A 95 3.18 5.57 -10.58
C LEU A 95 4.19 5.08 -11.63
N GLU A 96 5.47 5.07 -11.24
CA GLU A 96 6.61 4.66 -12.07
C GLU A 96 7.03 3.21 -11.74
N ILE A 97 6.87 2.77 -10.49
CA ILE A 97 7.29 1.46 -10.00
C ILE A 97 6.15 0.81 -9.21
N LEU A 98 5.75 -0.40 -9.63
CA LEU A 98 4.78 -1.24 -8.92
C LEU A 98 5.37 -2.62 -8.63
N ALA A 99 5.51 -2.97 -7.36
CA ALA A 99 5.90 -4.31 -6.92
C ALA A 99 4.85 -4.90 -5.97
N LEU A 100 4.24 -6.01 -6.37
CA LEU A 100 3.23 -6.75 -5.60
C LEU A 100 3.72 -8.19 -5.42
N ILE A 101 4.28 -8.47 -4.24
CA ILE A 101 4.98 -9.74 -3.95
C ILE A 101 4.32 -10.39 -2.74
N GLY A 102 3.94 -11.66 -2.85
CA GLY A 102 3.22 -12.39 -1.80
C GLY A 102 1.85 -11.78 -1.47
N THR A 103 1.26 -11.01 -2.38
CA THR A 103 -0.05 -10.37 -2.18
C THR A 103 -1.16 -11.25 -2.72
N GLU A 104 -2.29 -11.30 -2.01
CA GLU A 104 -3.55 -11.86 -2.50
C GLU A 104 -4.28 -10.76 -3.29
N ILE A 105 -4.30 -10.88 -4.62
CA ILE A 105 -5.02 -9.98 -5.52
C ILE A 105 -5.77 -10.85 -6.50
N ASP A 106 -7.10 -10.76 -6.51
CA ASP A 106 -7.98 -11.63 -7.30
C ASP A 106 -7.72 -11.42 -8.80
N GLU A 107 -7.65 -10.16 -9.24
CA GLU A 107 -7.32 -9.80 -10.61
C GLU A 107 -6.54 -8.49 -10.66
N ILE A 108 -5.52 -8.51 -11.51
CA ILE A 108 -4.76 -7.35 -11.93
C ILE A 108 -5.54 -6.76 -13.11
N SER A 109 -6.37 -5.76 -12.84
CA SER A 109 -7.38 -5.27 -13.80
C SER A 109 -6.79 -4.55 -15.01
N GLU A 110 -7.65 -4.30 -16.01
CA GLU A 110 -7.35 -3.43 -17.17
C GLU A 110 -6.88 -2.02 -16.77
N GLU A 111 -7.09 -1.61 -15.51
CA GLU A 111 -6.62 -0.32 -14.99
C GLU A 111 -5.09 -0.20 -15.01
N LEU A 112 -4.36 -1.31 -14.99
CA LEU A 112 -2.90 -1.28 -15.13
C LEU A 112 -2.43 -0.74 -16.47
N VAL A 113 -3.19 -0.97 -17.53
CA VAL A 113 -2.92 -0.40 -18.87
C VAL A 113 -3.01 1.12 -18.84
N LYS A 114 -3.75 1.69 -17.88
CA LYS A 114 -3.92 3.14 -17.72
C LYS A 114 -2.77 3.81 -16.97
N LEU A 115 -1.84 3.06 -16.39
CA LEU A 115 -0.67 3.58 -15.67
C LEU A 115 0.42 3.99 -16.67
N SER A 116 0.23 5.13 -17.33
CA SER A 116 1.09 5.61 -18.43
C SER A 116 2.53 5.92 -18.04
N ALA A 117 2.80 6.20 -16.77
CA ALA A 117 4.14 6.50 -16.26
C ALA A 117 4.91 5.25 -15.79
N LEU A 118 4.28 4.07 -15.82
CA LEU A 118 4.82 2.85 -15.23
C LEU A 118 6.00 2.33 -16.05
N GLN A 119 7.16 2.23 -15.41
CA GLN A 119 8.43 1.80 -16.00
C GLN A 119 8.84 0.41 -15.52
N TYR A 120 8.41 0.03 -14.31
CA TYR A 120 8.76 -1.24 -13.70
C TYR A 120 7.55 -1.91 -13.04
N ILE A 121 7.37 -3.19 -13.35
CA ILE A 121 6.34 -4.04 -12.76
C ILE A 121 6.98 -5.33 -12.27
N ARG A 122 6.68 -5.70 -11.02
CA ARG A 122 6.99 -7.02 -10.47
C ARG A 122 5.79 -7.60 -9.78
N LEU A 123 5.36 -8.78 -10.23
CA LEU A 123 4.20 -9.49 -9.70
C LEU A 123 4.62 -10.90 -9.29
N ASN A 124 4.39 -11.25 -8.03
CA ASN A 124 4.55 -12.61 -7.52
C ASN A 124 3.41 -12.86 -6.54
N LEU A 125 2.23 -13.19 -7.05
CA LEU A 125 1.01 -13.32 -6.26
C LEU A 125 0.92 -14.70 -5.61
N LEU A 126 0.27 -14.76 -4.44
CA LEU A 126 -0.15 -16.04 -3.87
C LEU A 126 -1.42 -16.48 -4.64
N ARG A 127 -1.34 -17.62 -5.34
CA ARG A 127 -2.51 -18.27 -5.95
C ARG A 127 -3.21 -19.15 -4.93
#